data_AF-A0A2E5F133-F1
#
_entry.id   AF-A0A2E5F133-F1
#
_cell.length_a   1.000
_cell.length_b   1.000
_cell.length_c   1.000
_cell.angle_alpha   90.00
_cell.angle_beta   90.00
_cell.angle_gamma   90.00
#
_symmetry.space_group_name_H-M   'P 1'
#
loop_
_entity.id
_entity.type
_entity.pdbx_description
1 polymer ?
#
loop_
_entity_poly.entity_id
_entity_poly.type
_entity_poly.pdbx_seq_one_letter_code
_entity_poly.pdbx_strand_id
1 'polypeptide(L)' 'MPTGTPSYILIVRIISVLGMSFSLAIGLLALIGGWLLSATLSFICFIPSLGLLLIVEKKWAEQPDYSDIE' A
#
# COMPACT_ATOMS: atom_id res chain seq x y z
N MET A 1 -18.97 8.10 -12.45
CA MET A 1 -18.04 7.60 -11.42
C MET A 1 -18.46 6.17 -11.13
N PRO A 2 -17.62 5.14 -11.32
CA PRO A 2 -18.04 3.75 -11.14
C PRO A 2 -18.62 3.59 -9.74
N THR A 3 -19.93 3.38 -9.70
CA THR A 3 -20.74 3.28 -8.49
C THR A 3 -20.51 1.92 -7.88
N GLY A 4 -19.40 1.75 -7.16
CA GLY A 4 -19.16 0.45 -6.55
C GLY A 4 -17.88 0.22 -5.79
N THR A 5 -16.90 1.14 -5.70
CA THR A 5 -15.69 0.89 -4.91
C THR A 5 -16.05 0.63 -3.44
N PRO A 6 -15.95 -0.61 -2.93
CA PRO A 6 -16.29 -0.92 -1.55
C PRO A 6 -15.38 -0.13 -0.59
N SER A 7 -15.96 0.53 0.41
CA SER A 7 -15.24 1.42 1.35
C SER A 7 -14.02 0.76 2.01
N TYR A 8 -14.04 -0.56 2.16
CA TYR A 8 -12.92 -1.35 2.67
C TYR A 8 -11.64 -1.18 1.83
N ILE A 9 -11.73 -1.08 0.51
CA ILE A 9 -10.54 -0.93 -0.37
C ILE A 9 -9.92 0.46 -0.22
N LEU A 10 -10.74 1.50 0.00
CA LEU A 10 -10.24 2.84 0.31
C LEU A 10 -9.46 2.84 1.63
N ILE A 11 -10.00 2.17 2.65
CA ILE A 11 -9.32 2.01 3.95
C ILE A 11 -7.99 1.28 3.78
N VAL A 12 -7.96 0.18 3.02
CA VAL A 12 -6.72 -0.59 2.76
C VAL A 12 -5.67 0.26 2.03
N ARG A 13 -6.09 1.06 1.05
CA ARG A 13 -5.19 1.99 0.35
C ARG A 13 -4.62 3.05 1.30
N ILE A 14 -5.47 3.67 2.12
CA ILE A 14 -5.04 4.69 3.09
C ILE A 14 -4.04 4.11 4.10
N ILE A 15 -4.34 2.93 4.67
CA ILE A 15 -3.45 2.27 5.63
C ILE A 15 -2.13 1.87 4.95
N SER A 16 -2.17 1.38 3.72
CA SER A 16 -0.95 1.04 2.99
C SER A 16 -0.11 2.27 2.67
N VAL A 17 -0.71 3.36 2.17
CA VAL A 17 0.01 4.61 1.89
C VAL A 17 0.59 5.22 3.17
N LEU A 18 -0.13 5.14 4.30
CA LEU A 18 0.38 5.57 5.61
C LEU A 18 1.57 4.73 6.08
N GLY A 19 1.47 3.40 5.98
CA GLY A 19 2.56 2.49 6.35
C GLY A 19 3.80 2.69 5.47
N MET A 20 3.58 2.91 4.17
CA MET A 20 4.64 3.20 3.20
C MET A 20 5.35 4.53 3.50
N SER A 21 4.60 5.61 3.69
CA SER A 21 5.16 6.93 3.97
C SER A 21 5.90 6.98 5.31
N PHE A 22 5.39 6.28 6.33
CA PHE A 22 6.06 6.15 7.63
C PHE A 22 7.38 5.37 7.55
N SER A 23 7.39 4.22 6.85
CA SER A 23 8.59 3.44 6.61
C SER A 23 9.66 4.24 5.84
N LEU A 24 9.25 4.97 4.80
CA LEU A 24 10.15 5.85 4.04
C LEU A 24 10.71 6.98 4.89
N ALA A 25 9.88 7.63 5.73
CA ALA A 25 10.32 8.70 6.61
C ALA A 25 11.37 8.23 7.62
N ILE A 26 11.16 7.07 8.25
CA ILE A 26 12.13 6.48 9.18
C ILE A 26 13.40 6.03 8.45
N GLY A 27 13.26 5.43 7.27
CA GLY A 27 14.40 5.00 6.46
C GLY A 27 15.27 6.16 6.01
N LEU A 28 14.65 7.26 5.55
CA LEU A 28 15.34 8.51 5.21
C LEU A 28 16.01 9.14 6.43
N LEU A 29 15.35 9.15 7.59
CA LEU A 29 15.91 9.69 8.83
C LEU A 29 17.13 8.88 9.30
N ALA A 30 17.05 7.55 9.23
CA ALA A 30 18.17 6.66 9.54
C ALA A 30 19.32 6.81 8.52
N LEU A 31 19.00 7.06 7.25
CA LEU A 31 19.98 7.31 6.20
C LEU A 31 20.70 8.65 6.40
N ILE A 32 19.97 9.71 6.80
CA ILE A 32 20.55 11.01 7.22
C ILE A 32 21.51 10.81 8.40
N GLY A 33 21.18 9.92 9.33
CA GLY A 33 22.03 9.60 10.48
C GLY A 33 23.28 8.79 10.12
N GLY A 34 23.41 8.28 8.89
CA GLY A 34 24.51 7.41 8.47
C GLY A 34 24.33 5.93 8.81
N TRP A 35 23.16 5.53 9.30
CA TRP A 35 22.87 4.15 9.75
C TRP A 35 22.25 3.35 8.60
N LEU A 36 23.11 2.91 7.66
CA LEU A 36 22.70 2.21 6.43
C LEU A 36 21.90 0.92 6.71
N LEU A 37 22.25 0.20 7.78
CA LEU A 37 21.60 -1.06 8.15
C LEU A 37 20.14 -0.83 8.59
N SER A 38 19.89 0.18 9.42
CA SER A 38 18.55 0.57 9.89
C SER A 38 17.71 1.16 8.77
N ALA A 39 18.32 1.92 7.86
CA ALA A 39 17.66 2.39 6.64
C ALA A 39 17.21 1.20 5.78
N THR A 40 18.08 0.22 5.54
CA THR A 40 17.74 -0.96 4.73
C THR A 40 16.63 -1.80 5.37
N LEU A 41 16.66 -1.99 6.70
CA LEU A 41 15.61 -2.71 7.44
C LEU A 41 14.25 -2.01 7.34
N SER A 42 14.22 -0.69 7.44
CA SER A 42 12.98 0.08 7.30
C SER A 42 12.43 0.03 5.87
N PHE A 43 13.28 0.08 4.84
CA PHE A 43 12.89 -0.18 3.45
C PHE A 43 12.41 -1.62 3.20
N ILE A 44 12.93 -2.63 3.92
CA ILE A 44 12.41 -4.01 3.80
C ILE A 44 11.01 -4.11 4.44
N CYS A 45 10.77 -3.38 5.51
CA CYS A 45 9.47 -3.33 6.19
C CYS A 45 8.33 -2.74 5.30
N PHE A 46 8.69 -2.04 4.21
CA PHE A 46 7.76 -1.54 3.20
C PHE A 46 7.18 -2.64 2.28
N ILE A 47 7.91 -3.74 2.08
CA ILE A 47 7.54 -4.85 1.17
C ILE A 47 6.16 -5.47 1.51
N PRO A 48 5.85 -5.84 2.76
CA PRO A 48 4.54 -6.42 3.08
C PRO A 48 3.37 -5.45 2.83
N SER A 49 3.56 -4.15 3.06
CA SER A 49 2.53 -3.14 2.76
C SER A 49 2.30 -2.99 1.25
N LEU A 50 3.37 -3.06 0.45
CA LEU A 50 3.28 -3.02 -1.01
C LEU A 50 2.62 -4.29 -1.58
N GLY A 51 2.97 -5.46 -1.02
CA GLY A 51 2.34 -6.73 -1.38
C GLY A 51 0.84 -6.74 -1.14
N LEU A 52 0.37 -6.25 0.02
CA LEU A 52 -1.06 -6.16 0.32
C LEU A 52 -1.81 -5.25 -0.66
N LEU A 53 -1.23 -4.08 -0.99
CA LEU A 53 -1.84 -3.14 -1.92
C LEU A 53 -1.96 -3.76 -3.33
N LEU A 54 -0.89 -4.38 -3.84
CA LEU A 54 -0.90 -5.05 -5.14
C LEU A 54 -1.89 -6.23 -5.20
N ILE A 55 -1.99 -7.03 -4.13
CA ILE A 55 -2.95 -8.14 -4.08
C ILE A 55 -4.38 -7.62 -4.12
N VAL A 56 -4.68 -6.55 -3.37
CA VAL A 56 -6.02 -5.95 -3.33
C VAL A 56 -6.36 -5.30 -4.67
N GLU A 57 -5.43 -4.58 -5.28
CA GLU A 57 -5.67 -4.00 -6.61
C GLU A 57 -5.83 -5.06 -7.69
N LYS A 58 -5.04 -6.13 -7.64
CA LYS A 58 -5.17 -7.24 -8.57
C LYS A 58 -6.52 -7.96 -8.40
N LYS A 59 -6.94 -8.25 -7.16
CA LYS A 59 -8.26 -8.83 -6.89
C LYS A 59 -9.41 -7.90 -7.30
N TRP A 60 -9.22 -6.59 -7.22
CA TRP A 60 -10.23 -5.62 -7.66
C TRP A 60 -10.32 -5.54 -9.18
N ALA A 61 -9.18 -5.60 -9.89
CA ALA A 61 -9.15 -5.70 -11.34
C ALA A 61 -9.74 -7.01 -11.88
N GLU A 62 -9.70 -8.08 -11.08
CA GLU A 62 -10.31 -9.38 -11.40
C GLU A 62 -11.79 -9.49 -11.00
N GLN A 63 -12.37 -8.51 -10.30
CA GLN A 63 -13.81 -8.51 -10.04
C GLN A 63 -14.56 -8.20 -11.36
N PRO A 64 -15.47 -9.09 -11.82
CA PRO A 64 -16.31 -8.78 -12.96
C PRO A 64 -17.17 -7.57 -12.61
N ASP A 65 -17.17 -6.58 -13.50
CA ASP A 65 -18.01 -5.39 -13.38
C ASP A 65 -19.48 -5.85 -13.40
N TYR A 66 -20.13 -5.82 -12.24
CA TYR A 66 -21.53 -6.22 -12.10
C TYR A 66 -22.45 -5.03 -12.50
N SER A 67 -22.16 -4.43 -13.65
CA SER A 67 -22.93 -3.36 -14.29
C SER A 67 -23.75 -3.86 -15.48
N ASP A 68 -23.56 -5.12 -15.90
CA ASP A 68 -24.21 -5.75 -17.06
C ASP A 68 -25.52 -6.52 -16.73
N ILE A 69 -26.09 -6.35 -15.53
CA ILE A 69 -27.40 -6.92 -15.17
C ILE A 69 -28.41 -5.79 -14.93
N GLU A 70 -28.77 -5.10 -16.01
CA GLU A 70 -30.04 -4.37 -16.15
C GLU A 70 -30.84 -4.91 -17.35
#